data_AF-A0AAD6GJU4-F1
#
_entry.id   AF-A0AAD6GJU4-F1
#
_cell.length_a   1.000
_cell.length_b   1.000
_cell.length_c   1.000
_cell.angle_alpha   90.00
_cell.angle_beta   90.00
_cell.angle_gamma   90.00
#
_symmetry.space_group_name_H-M   'P 1'
#
loop_
_entity.id
_entity.type
_entity.pdbx_description
1 polymer ?
#
loop_
_entity_poly.entity_id
_entity_poly.type
_entity_poly.pdbx_seq_one_letter_code
_entity_poly.pdbx_strand_id
1 'polypeptide(L)'
;MLMKTILLLATLILWVVSGHLIMMSPEPYSNETLNNSPLASNGSDFPCKLRDDAFAPPEKETVYEVGVSNTMRFMGSATHGGGSCQLSLTEDLAPSKESTWKVIKSYEGGCPANVEGLLSGDASSDNDIRLDFAIPENIASGKYTLAWTWFNRIGDREMYMNCAPITVDNPSLSSYNQSIQNQAQDFPPMFIANINGCLTPENLDIRFPQPGRIVERNGLARNILPDGQSVCTGTPEFGDSVAMNPIVPDIEKKKLGKATTYSLPASPVSIRPSPCSCRASHRTTSPQ
;
A
#
# COMPACT_ATOMS: atom_id res chain seq x y z
N MET A 1 59.73 22.22 5.23
CA MET A 1 58.51 23.01 4.96
C MET A 1 57.31 22.07 5.02
N LEU A 2 56.31 22.50 5.78
CA LEU A 2 55.08 21.83 6.23
C LEU A 2 54.38 20.91 5.20
N MET A 3 54.17 19.64 5.58
CA MET A 3 53.16 18.77 4.96
C MET A 3 51.77 19.28 5.37
N LYS A 4 50.96 19.72 4.40
CA LYS A 4 49.56 20.08 4.60
C LYS A 4 48.72 18.80 4.62
N THR A 5 48.32 18.35 5.81
CA THR A 5 47.26 17.38 6.00
C THR A 5 45.92 18.04 5.69
N ILE A 6 45.30 17.66 4.56
CA ILE A 6 43.92 18.05 4.25
C ILE A 6 43.00 17.08 5.01
N LEU A 7 42.39 17.57 6.08
CA LEU A 7 41.38 16.85 6.84
C LEU A 7 40.06 16.94 6.04
N LEU A 8 39.71 15.89 5.29
CA LEU A 8 38.38 15.76 4.69
C LEU A 8 37.38 15.43 5.81
N LEU A 9 36.68 16.45 6.29
CA LEU A 9 35.55 16.29 7.20
C LEU A 9 34.37 15.73 6.38
N ALA A 10 34.17 14.42 6.40
CA ALA A 10 32.97 13.80 5.83
C ALA A 10 31.76 14.18 6.71
N THR A 11 30.99 15.18 6.29
CA THR A 11 29.71 15.51 6.92
C THR A 11 28.73 14.38 6.62
N LEU A 12 28.51 13.51 7.61
CA LEU A 12 27.40 12.55 7.59
C LEU A 12 26.11 13.36 7.71
N ILE A 13 25.48 13.70 6.59
CA ILE A 13 24.15 14.30 6.60
C ILE A 13 23.18 13.19 6.99
N LEU A 14 22.80 13.17 8.27
CA LEU A 14 21.65 12.41 8.74
C LEU A 14 20.42 13.09 8.14
N TRP A 15 19.88 12.54 7.06
CA TRP A 15 18.61 12.96 6.50
C TRP A 15 17.52 12.54 7.47
N VAL A 16 17.16 13.41 8.41
CA VAL A 16 15.96 13.22 9.22
C VAL A 16 14.78 13.49 8.30
N VAL A 17 14.16 12.43 7.81
CA VAL A 17 13.05 12.54 6.87
C VAL A 17 11.79 12.93 7.66
N SER A 18 11.44 14.22 7.62
CA SER A 18 10.20 14.75 8.21
C SER A 18 9.18 14.96 7.09
N GLY A 19 8.64 13.86 6.56
CA GLY A 19 7.79 13.92 5.37
C GLY A 19 7.06 12.62 5.02
N HIS A 20 7.00 11.66 5.94
CA HIS A 20 6.35 10.38 5.71
C HIS A 20 4.85 10.52 5.42
N LEU A 21 4.23 9.40 5.06
CA LEU A 21 2.92 9.39 4.44
C LEU A 21 1.77 9.19 5.43
N ILE A 22 0.66 9.86 5.17
CA ILE A 22 -0.63 9.67 5.85
C ILE A 22 -1.70 9.39 4.81
N MET A 23 -2.56 8.40 5.09
CA MET A 23 -3.74 8.09 4.28
C MET A 23 -4.79 9.19 4.42
N MET A 24 -5.22 9.76 3.29
CA MET A 24 -6.30 10.75 3.21
C MET A 24 -7.64 10.14 2.80
N SER A 25 -7.61 9.08 1.99
CA SER A 25 -8.81 8.42 1.48
C SER A 25 -8.56 6.91 1.42
N PRO A 26 -9.42 6.05 2.00
CA PRO A 26 -10.54 6.41 2.88
C PRO A 26 -10.10 7.28 4.06
N GLU A 27 -11.00 8.12 4.56
CA GLU A 27 -10.68 9.01 5.68
C GLU A 27 -10.35 8.16 6.92
N PRO A 28 -9.16 8.31 7.53
CA PRO A 28 -8.75 7.46 8.63
C PRO A 28 -9.51 7.78 9.91
N TYR A 29 -9.49 6.83 10.85
CA TYR A 29 -9.92 7.11 12.22
C TYR A 29 -9.08 8.26 12.81
N SER A 30 -9.78 9.19 13.47
CA SER A 30 -9.18 10.29 14.23
C SER A 30 -8.13 11.05 13.42
N ASN A 31 -8.54 11.41 12.21
CA ASN A 31 -7.70 12.04 11.19
C ASN A 31 -6.92 13.24 11.74
N GLU A 32 -7.57 14.08 12.55
CA GLU A 32 -6.97 15.30 13.14
C GLU A 32 -5.77 15.03 14.07
N THR A 33 -5.71 13.85 14.69
CA THR A 33 -4.62 13.47 15.63
C THR A 33 -3.66 12.44 15.05
N LEU A 34 -3.92 11.97 13.81
CA LEU A 34 -3.06 11.03 13.13
C LEU A 34 -1.77 11.71 12.68
N ASN A 35 -0.63 11.08 12.96
CA ASN A 35 0.68 11.53 12.48
C ASN A 35 1.24 10.61 11.40
N ASN A 36 2.31 11.08 10.75
CA ASN A 36 2.96 10.38 9.66
C ASN A 36 4.10 9.46 10.09
N SER A 37 4.41 9.37 11.39
CA SER A 37 5.47 8.48 11.86
C SER A 37 5.14 7.02 11.57
N PRO A 38 6.14 6.14 11.43
CA PRO A 38 5.89 4.70 11.49
C PRO A 38 5.27 4.31 12.84
N LEU A 39 4.86 3.05 12.95
CA LEU A 39 4.57 2.44 14.25
C LEU A 39 5.84 2.42 15.11
N ALA A 40 5.67 2.44 16.42
CA ALA A 40 6.76 2.27 17.37
C ALA A 40 7.43 0.90 17.17
N SER A 41 8.77 0.89 17.16
CA SER A 41 9.56 -0.33 16.86
C SER A 41 9.41 -1.46 17.89
N ASN A 42 8.88 -1.16 19.09
CA ASN A 42 8.50 -2.15 20.10
C ASN A 42 7.03 -2.61 19.99
N GLY A 43 6.31 -2.12 18.97
CA GLY A 43 4.90 -2.41 18.75
C GLY A 43 3.95 -1.84 19.79
N SER A 44 4.34 -0.82 20.58
CA SER A 44 3.48 -0.29 21.66
C SER A 44 2.21 0.39 21.15
N ASP A 45 2.24 0.94 19.94
CA ASP A 45 1.12 1.63 19.29
C ASP A 45 0.46 0.77 18.19
N PHE A 46 0.78 -0.53 18.10
CA PHE A 46 0.11 -1.45 17.19
C PHE A 46 -1.17 -2.04 17.82
N PRO A 47 -2.29 -2.16 17.07
CA PRO A 47 -2.50 -1.73 15.67
C PRO A 47 -2.98 -0.28 15.53
N CYS A 48 -3.01 0.24 14.30
CA CYS A 48 -3.67 1.51 13.96
C CYS A 48 -3.14 2.77 14.68
N LYS A 49 -1.88 2.74 15.17
CA LYS A 49 -1.26 3.84 15.92
C LYS A 49 -2.07 4.19 17.18
N LEU A 50 -2.23 3.22 18.07
CA LEU A 50 -2.97 3.34 19.33
C LEU A 50 -2.56 4.60 20.09
N ARG A 51 -3.59 5.33 20.52
CA ARG A 51 -3.59 6.59 21.26
C ARG A 51 -5.00 6.76 21.86
N ASP A 52 -5.17 7.74 22.75
CA ASP A 52 -6.41 7.91 23.53
C ASP A 52 -7.69 7.95 22.68
N ASP A 53 -7.61 8.52 21.48
CA ASP A 53 -8.72 8.71 20.57
C ASP A 53 -8.67 7.81 19.33
N ALA A 54 -7.83 6.76 19.26
CA ALA A 54 -7.44 6.07 18.02
C ALA A 54 -8.55 5.59 17.05
N PHE A 55 -9.80 5.45 17.53
CA PHE A 55 -10.91 4.87 16.77
C PHE A 55 -12.14 5.79 16.67
N ALA A 56 -11.97 7.11 16.77
CA ALA A 56 -13.06 8.05 16.50
C ALA A 56 -13.36 8.06 14.98
N PRO A 57 -14.58 7.71 14.55
CA PRO A 57 -14.89 7.66 13.12
C PRO A 57 -15.00 9.08 12.53
N PRO A 58 -14.77 9.26 11.23
CA PRO A 58 -15.04 10.51 10.53
C PRO A 58 -16.55 10.79 10.50
N GLU A 59 -16.92 12.06 10.28
CA GLU A 59 -18.33 12.47 10.19
C GLU A 59 -19.06 11.78 9.03
N LYS A 60 -18.34 11.58 7.92
CA LYS A 60 -18.87 10.96 6.72
C LYS A 60 -18.39 9.51 6.61
N GLU A 61 -19.34 8.58 6.62
CA GLU A 61 -19.06 7.17 6.40
C GLU A 61 -18.52 6.93 4.97
N THR A 62 -17.46 6.12 4.87
CA THR A 62 -16.96 5.63 3.58
C THR A 62 -17.62 4.31 3.26
N VAL A 63 -18.31 4.24 2.11
CA VAL A 63 -19.01 3.03 1.65
C VAL A 63 -18.34 2.53 0.37
N TYR A 64 -18.04 1.24 0.32
CA TYR A 64 -17.50 0.56 -0.85
C TYR A 64 -18.40 -0.58 -1.30
N GLU A 65 -18.79 -0.56 -2.56
CA GLU A 65 -19.42 -1.71 -3.22
C GLU A 65 -18.35 -2.75 -3.59
N VAL A 66 -18.68 -4.03 -3.42
CA VAL A 66 -17.79 -5.12 -3.84
C VAL A 66 -17.57 -5.14 -5.36
N GLY A 67 -16.38 -5.54 -5.79
CA GLY A 67 -15.99 -5.61 -7.19
C GLY A 67 -15.74 -4.26 -7.87
N VAL A 68 -16.10 -3.15 -7.24
CA VAL A 68 -15.90 -1.79 -7.78
C VAL A 68 -14.49 -1.30 -7.48
N SER A 69 -13.84 -0.74 -8.51
CA SER A 69 -12.52 -0.12 -8.37
C SER A 69 -12.64 1.19 -7.59
N ASN A 70 -11.77 1.33 -6.59
CA ASN A 70 -11.63 2.47 -5.71
C ASN A 70 -10.16 2.89 -5.67
N THR A 71 -9.90 4.10 -5.19
CA THR A 71 -8.54 4.62 -5.08
C THR A 71 -8.28 5.09 -3.65
N MET A 72 -7.22 4.57 -3.06
CA MET A 72 -6.63 5.07 -1.82
C MET A 72 -5.69 6.23 -2.13
N ARG A 73 -5.73 7.29 -1.33
CA ARG A 73 -4.90 8.49 -1.51
C ARG A 73 -4.07 8.79 -0.27
N PHE A 74 -2.87 9.35 -0.48
CA PHE A 74 -1.96 9.70 0.60
C PHE A 74 -1.41 11.12 0.43
N MET A 75 -1.10 11.75 1.57
CA MET A 75 -0.30 12.97 1.64
C MET A 75 1.07 12.69 2.26
N GLY A 76 2.03 13.55 1.95
CA GLY A 76 3.42 13.48 2.38
C GLY A 76 4.39 13.42 1.19
N SER A 77 5.68 13.45 1.48
CA SER A 77 6.75 13.59 0.49
C SER A 77 7.78 12.45 0.50
N ALA A 78 7.86 11.66 1.58
CA ALA A 78 8.83 10.61 1.75
C ALA A 78 8.25 9.22 1.49
N THR A 79 8.52 8.73 0.28
CA THR A 79 8.07 7.41 -0.19
C THR A 79 9.11 6.32 0.03
N HIS A 80 10.31 6.65 0.55
CA HIS A 80 11.41 5.72 0.81
C HIS A 80 11.76 4.78 -0.35
N GLY A 81 11.73 5.27 -1.58
CA GLY A 81 12.00 4.43 -2.74
C GLY A 81 10.87 3.45 -3.07
N GLY A 82 9.71 3.57 -2.42
CA GLY A 82 8.64 2.60 -2.41
C GLY A 82 8.82 1.57 -1.29
N GLY A 83 8.76 0.29 -1.65
CA GLY A 83 8.53 -0.80 -0.73
C GLY A 83 7.31 -1.61 -1.11
N SER A 84 6.77 -2.32 -0.13
CA SER A 84 5.60 -3.20 -0.32
C SER A 84 4.52 -2.92 0.71
N CYS A 85 3.28 -3.12 0.32
CA CYS A 85 2.12 -2.82 1.15
C CYS A 85 1.09 -3.93 1.14
N GLN A 86 0.26 -4.00 2.18
CA GLN A 86 -0.98 -4.77 2.17
C GLN A 86 -2.17 -3.88 2.49
N LEU A 87 -3.31 -4.22 1.89
CA LEU A 87 -4.62 -3.81 2.36
C LEU A 87 -5.26 -4.99 3.07
N SER A 88 -5.69 -4.77 4.31
CA SER A 88 -6.31 -5.80 5.13
C SER A 88 -7.59 -5.30 5.76
N LEU A 89 -8.53 -6.20 6.00
CA LEU A 89 -9.77 -5.91 6.72
C LEU A 89 -9.82 -6.69 8.05
N THR A 90 -10.49 -6.10 9.04
CA THR A 90 -11.00 -6.82 10.22
C THR A 90 -12.44 -6.39 10.48
N GLU A 91 -13.21 -7.29 11.10
CA GLU A 91 -14.58 -7.02 11.57
C GLU A 91 -14.59 -6.20 12.87
N ASP A 92 -13.44 -6.09 13.55
CA ASP A 92 -13.29 -5.27 14.75
C ASP A 92 -13.29 -3.78 14.38
N LEU A 93 -14.20 -3.00 14.98
CA LEU A 93 -14.29 -1.54 14.77
C LEU A 93 -13.38 -0.72 15.69
N ALA A 94 -12.76 -1.39 16.67
CA ALA A 94 -11.69 -0.86 17.51
C ALA A 94 -10.63 -1.96 17.69
N PRO A 95 -9.79 -2.23 16.68
CA PRO A 95 -8.87 -3.35 16.70
C PRO A 95 -7.84 -3.31 17.84
N SER A 96 -7.46 -4.49 18.33
CA SER A 96 -6.37 -4.68 19.29
C SER A 96 -5.28 -5.59 18.71
N LYS A 97 -4.26 -5.95 19.50
CA LYS A 97 -3.19 -6.86 19.06
C LYS A 97 -3.71 -8.27 18.74
N GLU A 98 -4.87 -8.61 19.28
CA GLU A 98 -5.56 -9.89 19.12
C GLU A 98 -6.53 -9.90 17.93
N SER A 99 -6.78 -8.74 17.32
CA SER A 99 -7.63 -8.62 16.14
C SER A 99 -7.09 -9.43 14.98
N THR A 100 -7.98 -10.15 14.31
CA THR A 100 -7.60 -10.95 13.14
C THR A 100 -7.77 -10.14 11.87
N TRP A 101 -6.65 -9.85 11.22
CA TRP A 101 -6.61 -9.10 9.97
C TRP A 101 -6.54 -10.03 8.77
N LYS A 102 -7.29 -9.70 7.72
CA LYS A 102 -7.42 -10.50 6.49
C LYS A 102 -7.00 -9.69 5.28
N VAL A 103 -5.93 -10.12 4.60
CA VAL A 103 -5.37 -9.43 3.44
C VAL A 103 -6.30 -9.57 2.25
N ILE A 104 -6.70 -8.43 1.67
CA ILE A 104 -7.54 -8.37 0.46
C ILE A 104 -6.73 -8.02 -0.79
N LYS A 105 -5.58 -7.34 -0.63
CA LYS A 105 -4.67 -7.00 -1.74
C LYS A 105 -3.25 -6.80 -1.23
N SER A 106 -2.26 -7.29 -1.97
CA SER A 106 -0.84 -7.00 -1.73
C SER A 106 -0.23 -6.24 -2.91
N TYR A 107 0.64 -5.27 -2.61
CA TYR A 107 1.48 -4.57 -3.56
C TYR A 107 2.94 -4.92 -3.25
N GLU A 108 3.57 -5.72 -4.10
CA GLU A 108 4.97 -6.16 -3.93
C GLU A 108 5.86 -5.30 -4.83
N GLY A 109 6.39 -4.22 -4.26
CA GLY A 109 7.21 -3.23 -4.94
C GLY A 109 6.44 -2.09 -5.58
N GLY A 110 7.06 -0.91 -5.54
CA GLY A 110 6.49 0.34 -6.08
C GLY A 110 5.38 0.95 -5.21
N CYS A 111 5.16 0.43 -4.00
CA CYS A 111 4.18 0.96 -3.07
C CYS A 111 4.85 1.82 -1.99
N PRO A 112 4.28 2.99 -1.63
CA PRO A 112 3.07 3.61 -2.21
C PRO A 112 3.33 4.40 -3.49
N ALA A 113 4.59 4.67 -3.83
CA ALA A 113 4.98 5.18 -5.13
C ALA A 113 6.41 4.75 -5.49
N ASN A 114 6.66 4.54 -6.78
CA ASN A 114 7.97 4.15 -7.30
C ASN A 114 8.81 5.39 -7.66
N VAL A 115 9.26 6.12 -6.65
CA VAL A 115 10.17 7.27 -6.80
C VAL A 115 11.40 7.06 -5.91
N GLU A 116 12.60 7.10 -6.49
CA GLU A 116 13.86 6.82 -5.77
C GLU A 116 14.26 7.94 -4.79
N GLY A 117 13.66 9.12 -4.91
CA GLY A 117 13.94 10.27 -4.05
C GLY A 117 12.69 10.81 -3.35
N LEU A 118 12.91 11.81 -2.49
CA LEU A 118 11.81 12.56 -1.89
C LEU A 118 11.01 13.29 -2.97
N LEU A 119 9.70 13.27 -2.84
CA LEU A 119 8.81 14.12 -3.60
C LEU A 119 8.94 15.57 -3.11
N SER A 120 8.41 16.51 -3.89
CA SER A 120 8.39 17.90 -3.49
C SER A 120 7.58 18.13 -2.21
N GLY A 121 8.04 19.09 -1.41
CA GLY A 121 7.33 19.56 -0.23
C GLY A 121 7.63 18.76 1.04
N ASP A 122 6.66 18.73 1.94
CA ASP A 122 6.76 18.20 3.30
C ASP A 122 5.65 17.18 3.61
N ALA A 123 5.51 16.83 4.89
CA ALA A 123 4.47 15.93 5.40
C ALA A 123 3.03 16.32 5.02
N SER A 124 2.77 17.59 4.74
CA SER A 124 1.44 18.12 4.40
C SER A 124 1.15 18.15 2.90
N SER A 125 2.11 17.75 2.07
CA SER A 125 2.03 17.91 0.62
C SER A 125 1.19 16.82 -0.06
N ASP A 126 0.18 17.23 -0.85
CA ASP A 126 -0.58 16.33 -1.73
C ASP A 126 0.22 16.11 -3.03
N ASN A 127 1.05 15.06 -3.04
CA ASN A 127 1.82 14.65 -4.21
C ASN A 127 1.06 13.66 -5.12
N ASP A 128 -0.27 13.59 -4.97
CA ASP A 128 -1.15 12.72 -5.76
C ASP A 128 -0.78 11.23 -5.73
N ILE A 129 -0.30 10.75 -4.58
CA ILE A 129 0.05 9.34 -4.37
C ILE A 129 -1.24 8.54 -4.28
N ARG A 130 -1.39 7.55 -5.16
CA ARG A 130 -2.61 6.76 -5.36
C ARG A 130 -2.33 5.27 -5.41
N LEU A 131 -3.20 4.47 -4.81
CA LEU A 131 -3.23 3.02 -4.93
C LEU A 131 -4.65 2.54 -5.23
N ASP A 132 -4.84 1.86 -6.35
CA ASP A 132 -6.16 1.37 -6.75
C ASP A 132 -6.47 0.02 -6.10
N PHE A 133 -7.67 -0.17 -5.59
CA PHE A 133 -8.11 -1.43 -5.00
C PHE A 133 -9.59 -1.67 -5.23
N ALA A 134 -10.05 -2.89 -4.99
CA ALA A 134 -11.47 -3.21 -4.94
C ALA A 134 -11.71 -4.09 -3.71
N ILE A 135 -12.90 -4.00 -3.12
CA ILE A 135 -13.34 -4.97 -2.11
C ILE A 135 -13.76 -6.25 -2.85
N PRO A 136 -13.16 -7.42 -2.57
CA PRO A 136 -13.51 -8.67 -3.26
C PRO A 136 -14.99 -9.08 -3.10
N GLU A 137 -15.56 -9.71 -4.14
CA GLU A 137 -16.98 -10.12 -4.21
C GLU A 137 -17.43 -11.07 -3.10
N ASN A 138 -16.50 -11.83 -2.50
CA ASN A 138 -16.77 -12.78 -1.44
C ASN A 138 -16.73 -12.19 -0.02
N ILE A 139 -16.60 -10.86 0.10
CA ILE A 139 -16.70 -10.15 1.38
C ILE A 139 -18.14 -9.74 1.63
N ALA A 140 -18.70 -10.16 2.76
CA ALA A 140 -20.08 -9.88 3.12
C ALA A 140 -20.30 -8.40 3.43
N SER A 141 -21.53 -7.93 3.22
CA SER A 141 -21.94 -6.59 3.66
C SER A 141 -21.67 -6.40 5.15
N GLY A 142 -21.23 -5.22 5.56
CA GLY A 142 -20.97 -4.94 6.97
C GLY A 142 -20.00 -3.80 7.21
N LYS A 143 -19.78 -3.47 8.49
CA LYS A 143 -18.77 -2.51 8.92
C LYS A 143 -17.45 -3.23 9.14
N TYR A 144 -16.36 -2.64 8.66
CA TYR A 144 -15.01 -3.16 8.81
C TYR A 144 -14.05 -2.03 9.16
N THR A 145 -12.94 -2.40 9.79
CA THR A 145 -11.74 -1.56 9.76
C THR A 145 -10.86 -2.00 8.59
N LEU A 146 -10.54 -1.06 7.69
CA LEU A 146 -9.54 -1.23 6.65
C LEU A 146 -8.18 -0.73 7.17
N ALA A 147 -7.13 -1.53 7.00
CA ALA A 147 -5.75 -1.13 7.26
C ALA A 147 -4.94 -1.10 5.97
N TRP A 148 -4.21 0.01 5.77
CA TRP A 148 -3.06 0.06 4.89
C TRP A 148 -1.80 -0.15 5.73
N THR A 149 -0.99 -1.15 5.39
CA THR A 149 0.33 -1.37 5.97
C THR A 149 1.41 -1.22 4.91
N TRP A 150 2.54 -0.63 5.28
CA TRP A 150 3.66 -0.39 4.36
C TRP A 150 5.01 -0.67 5.02
N PHE A 151 5.85 -1.40 4.29
CA PHE A 151 7.22 -1.73 4.63
C PHE A 151 8.15 -1.02 3.64
N ASN A 152 8.87 -0.02 4.13
CA ASN A 152 9.68 0.88 3.32
C ASN A 152 10.95 0.21 2.80
N ARG A 153 11.27 0.46 1.52
CA ARG A 153 12.45 -0.13 0.89
C ARG A 153 13.75 0.47 1.42
N ILE A 154 13.85 1.80 1.45
CA ILE A 154 15.06 2.55 1.83
C ILE A 154 14.89 3.15 3.24
N GLY A 155 15.96 3.21 4.04
CA GLY A 155 15.98 3.91 5.33
C GLY A 155 15.93 2.99 6.55
N ASP A 156 15.36 3.45 7.66
CA ASP A 156 15.19 2.61 8.85
C ASP A 156 14.20 1.47 8.57
N ARG A 157 14.31 0.35 9.30
CA ARG A 157 13.41 -0.79 9.12
C ARG A 157 12.11 -0.50 9.86
N GLU A 158 11.10 -0.04 9.13
CA GLU A 158 9.87 0.51 9.71
C GLU A 158 8.63 -0.21 9.19
N MET A 159 7.53 -0.12 9.95
CA MET A 159 6.20 -0.52 9.51
C MET A 159 5.27 0.66 9.69
N TYR A 160 4.66 1.12 8.61
CA TYR A 160 3.62 2.14 8.62
C TYR A 160 2.26 1.46 8.65
N MET A 161 1.31 2.05 9.37
CA MET A 161 -0.06 1.54 9.42
C MET A 161 -1.04 2.69 9.61
N ASN A 162 -2.02 2.83 8.71
CA ASN A 162 -3.17 3.71 8.91
C ASN A 162 -4.45 2.90 8.75
N CYS A 163 -5.46 3.23 9.56
CA CYS A 163 -6.72 2.51 9.61
C CYS A 163 -7.90 3.45 9.35
N ALA A 164 -8.90 2.97 8.62
CA ALA A 164 -10.12 3.70 8.34
C ALA A 164 -11.37 2.83 8.58
N PRO A 165 -12.46 3.40 9.11
CA PRO A 165 -13.76 2.73 9.10
C PRO A 165 -14.31 2.71 7.68
N ILE A 166 -14.76 1.55 7.24
CA ILE A 166 -15.48 1.40 5.97
C ILE A 166 -16.76 0.59 6.18
N THR A 167 -17.74 0.83 5.32
CA THR A 167 -18.91 -0.01 5.17
C THR A 167 -18.87 -0.69 3.81
N VAL A 168 -18.90 -2.01 3.80
CA VAL A 168 -18.98 -2.80 2.57
C VAL A 168 -20.45 -3.02 2.23
N ASP A 169 -20.80 -2.71 0.98
CA ASP A 169 -22.08 -3.05 0.39
C ASP A 169 -21.90 -4.23 -0.57
N ASN A 170 -22.54 -5.35 -0.25
CA ASN A 170 -22.59 -6.54 -1.08
C ASN A 170 -24.03 -7.05 -1.17
N PRO A 171 -24.76 -6.72 -2.25
CA PRO A 171 -26.15 -7.14 -2.41
C PRO A 171 -26.32 -8.66 -2.53
N SER A 172 -25.24 -9.40 -2.86
CA SER A 172 -25.25 -10.85 -3.00
C SER A 172 -24.94 -11.60 -1.70
N LEU A 173 -24.29 -10.97 -0.72
CA LEU A 173 -23.88 -11.58 0.54
C LEU A 173 -24.24 -10.67 1.73
N SER A 174 -25.29 -11.04 2.46
CA SER A 174 -25.65 -10.37 3.72
C SER A 174 -24.83 -10.89 4.91
N SER A 175 -24.62 -10.03 5.90
CA SER A 175 -23.74 -10.25 7.06
C SER A 175 -24.08 -11.48 7.92
N TYR A 176 -25.29 -12.03 7.79
CA TYR A 176 -25.87 -12.91 8.79
C TYR A 176 -25.12 -14.24 9.00
N ASN A 177 -24.26 -14.70 8.07
CA ASN A 177 -23.53 -15.98 8.22
C ASN A 177 -22.13 -16.09 7.59
N GLN A 178 -21.54 -15.02 7.03
CA GLN A 178 -20.33 -15.13 6.21
C GLN A 178 -19.18 -14.23 6.69
N SER A 179 -18.62 -14.54 7.86
CA SER A 179 -17.46 -13.80 8.38
C SER A 179 -16.23 -13.97 7.49
N ILE A 180 -15.52 -12.88 7.23
CA ILE A 180 -14.23 -12.91 6.50
C ILE A 180 -13.19 -13.76 7.25
N GLN A 181 -13.35 -13.91 8.57
CA GLN A 181 -12.44 -14.68 9.41
C GLN A 181 -12.42 -16.18 9.03
N ASN A 182 -13.55 -16.68 8.54
CA ASN A 182 -13.71 -18.07 8.13
C ASN A 182 -13.13 -18.37 6.73
N GLN A 183 -12.65 -17.34 6.01
CA GLN A 183 -12.18 -17.45 4.63
C GLN A 183 -10.64 -17.41 4.51
N ALA A 184 -9.95 -18.12 5.41
CA ALA A 184 -8.49 -18.07 5.52
C ALA A 184 -7.71 -18.51 4.24
N GLN A 185 -8.33 -19.31 3.36
CA GLN A 185 -7.70 -19.73 2.10
C GLN A 185 -7.66 -18.60 1.06
N ASP A 186 -8.67 -17.72 1.05
CA ASP A 186 -8.76 -16.63 0.08
C ASP A 186 -8.16 -15.33 0.65
N PHE A 187 -8.24 -15.15 1.97
CA PHE A 187 -7.71 -14.00 2.69
C PHE A 187 -6.74 -14.44 3.79
N PRO A 188 -5.43 -14.42 3.54
CA PRO A 188 -4.45 -14.80 4.54
C PRO A 188 -4.34 -13.76 5.66
N PRO A 189 -3.72 -14.10 6.80
CA PRO A 189 -3.43 -13.14 7.85
C PRO A 189 -2.48 -12.04 7.37
N MET A 190 -2.66 -10.82 7.89
CA MET A 190 -1.78 -9.69 7.59
C MET A 190 -0.35 -9.92 8.07
N PHE A 191 0.62 -9.54 7.25
CA PHE A 191 2.04 -9.61 7.58
C PHE A 191 2.42 -8.49 8.56
N ILE A 192 3.21 -8.84 9.58
CA ILE A 192 3.71 -7.91 10.61
C ILE A 192 5.23 -8.12 10.75
N ALA A 193 5.99 -7.05 10.59
CA ALA A 193 7.44 -7.02 10.74
C ALA A 193 7.88 -5.63 11.23
N ASN A 194 9.17 -5.48 11.51
CA ASN A 194 9.85 -4.26 11.95
C ASN A 194 9.39 -3.69 13.31
N ILE A 195 8.32 -4.23 13.90
CA ILE A 195 7.77 -3.82 15.20
C ILE A 195 7.69 -4.98 16.21
N ASN A 196 8.07 -6.19 15.79
CA ASN A 196 7.86 -7.44 16.52
C ASN A 196 9.11 -8.32 16.59
N GLY A 197 10.31 -7.80 16.31
CA GLY A 197 11.55 -8.59 16.32
C GLY A 197 11.89 -9.33 15.01
N CYS A 198 11.02 -9.30 14.00
CA CYS A 198 11.30 -9.73 12.62
C CYS A 198 11.67 -8.50 11.78
N LEU A 199 12.92 -8.38 11.36
CA LEU A 199 13.45 -7.23 10.63
C LEU A 199 13.57 -7.54 9.12
N THR A 200 12.85 -6.77 8.30
CA THR A 200 12.91 -6.85 6.84
C THR A 200 14.27 -6.41 6.28
N PRO A 201 14.70 -6.91 5.11
CA PRO A 201 15.94 -6.45 4.48
C PRO A 201 15.84 -4.99 4.02
N GLU A 202 16.97 -4.29 4.04
CA GLU A 202 17.08 -2.95 3.45
C GLU A 202 17.26 -3.03 1.93
N ASN A 203 16.84 -1.98 1.22
CA ASN A 203 17.01 -1.78 -0.22
C ASN A 203 16.27 -2.79 -1.11
N LEU A 204 15.37 -3.59 -0.53
CA LEU A 204 14.53 -4.53 -1.26
C LEU A 204 13.04 -4.28 -0.99
N ASP A 205 12.24 -4.34 -2.06
CA ASP A 205 10.80 -4.49 -1.99
C ASP A 205 10.49 -5.94 -1.58
N ILE A 206 9.96 -6.14 -0.37
CA ILE A 206 9.68 -7.48 0.14
C ILE A 206 8.61 -8.23 -0.67
N ARG A 207 8.66 -9.56 -0.63
CA ARG A 207 7.55 -10.42 -1.05
C ARG A 207 6.89 -10.99 0.18
N PHE A 208 5.57 -10.91 0.25
CA PHE A 208 4.86 -11.44 1.41
C PHE A 208 4.85 -12.97 1.32
N PRO A 209 5.10 -13.71 2.42
CA PRO A 209 4.98 -15.16 2.41
C PRO A 209 3.56 -15.62 2.06
N GLN A 210 2.56 -14.85 2.50
CA GLN A 210 1.16 -15.03 2.13
C GLN A 210 0.58 -13.74 1.51
N PRO A 211 0.77 -13.51 0.20
CA PRO A 211 0.34 -12.27 -0.44
C PRO A 211 -1.16 -12.24 -0.76
N GLY A 212 -1.87 -13.36 -0.58
CA GLY A 212 -3.26 -13.52 -0.99
C GLY A 212 -3.40 -13.74 -2.51
N ARG A 213 -4.62 -13.65 -3.02
CA ARG A 213 -4.93 -13.95 -4.45
C ARG A 213 -4.77 -12.74 -5.38
N ILE A 214 -4.80 -11.53 -4.83
CA ILE A 214 -4.75 -10.27 -5.58
C ILE A 214 -3.43 -9.59 -5.27
N VAL A 215 -2.48 -9.71 -6.19
CA VAL A 215 -1.11 -9.20 -6.04
C VAL A 215 -0.77 -8.29 -7.21
N GLU A 216 -0.27 -7.10 -6.90
CA GLU A 216 0.22 -6.13 -7.86
C GLU A 216 1.74 -5.96 -7.71
N ARG A 217 2.45 -5.80 -8.82
CA ARG A 217 3.92 -5.70 -8.87
C ARG A 217 4.33 -4.60 -9.83
N ASN A 218 4.48 -3.39 -9.29
CA ASN A 218 4.84 -2.20 -10.07
C ASN A 218 6.23 -1.66 -9.73
N GLY A 219 6.96 -2.33 -8.83
CA GLY A 219 8.34 -2.02 -8.50
C GLY A 219 9.31 -2.38 -9.62
N LEU A 220 10.53 -1.84 -9.54
CA LEU A 220 11.60 -2.22 -10.44
C LEU A 220 12.08 -3.64 -10.11
N ALA A 221 12.16 -4.53 -11.10
CA ALA A 221 12.53 -5.94 -10.88
C ALA A 221 13.83 -6.14 -10.09
N ARG A 222 14.81 -5.23 -10.24
CA ARG A 222 16.08 -5.25 -9.50
C ARG A 222 15.95 -4.95 -7.99
N ASN A 223 14.86 -4.29 -7.60
CA ASN A 223 14.58 -3.93 -6.22
C ASN A 223 13.72 -5.00 -5.53
N ILE A 224 13.07 -5.91 -6.28
CA ILE A 224 12.22 -6.94 -5.70
C ILE A 224 13.05 -8.02 -5.01
N LEU A 225 12.67 -8.39 -3.78
CA LEU A 225 13.23 -9.52 -3.06
C LEU A 225 13.12 -10.80 -3.94
N PRO A 226 14.23 -11.49 -4.22
CA PRO A 226 14.21 -12.71 -5.03
C PRO A 226 13.37 -13.83 -4.39
N ASP A 227 12.77 -14.66 -5.23
CA ASP A 227 11.99 -15.81 -4.76
C ASP A 227 12.82 -16.77 -3.91
N GLY A 228 12.20 -17.31 -2.86
CA GLY A 228 12.83 -18.25 -1.93
C GLY A 228 13.73 -17.63 -0.86
N GLN A 229 13.90 -16.30 -0.86
CA GLN A 229 14.60 -15.59 0.20
C GLN A 229 13.71 -15.38 1.43
N SER A 230 14.31 -15.33 2.61
CA SER A 230 13.58 -14.97 3.83
C SER A 230 13.09 -13.52 3.76
N VAL A 231 11.83 -13.30 4.10
CA VAL A 231 11.22 -11.96 4.13
C VAL A 231 11.76 -11.08 5.28
N CYS A 232 12.28 -11.70 6.33
CA CYS A 232 12.92 -11.01 7.44
C CYS A 232 13.95 -11.88 8.17
N THR A 233 14.73 -11.24 9.04
CA THR A 233 15.62 -11.88 10.01
C THR A 233 15.14 -11.64 11.43
N GLY A 234 15.42 -12.57 12.34
CA GLY A 234 14.94 -12.50 13.73
C GLY A 234 13.68 -13.34 13.97
N THR A 235 13.14 -13.26 15.18
CA THR A 235 11.98 -14.08 15.60
C THR A 235 10.84 -13.15 15.99
N PRO A 236 9.67 -13.22 15.31
CA PRO A 236 8.49 -12.50 15.72
C PRO A 236 8.09 -12.81 17.18
N GLU A 237 7.99 -11.79 18.01
CA GLU A 237 7.48 -11.84 19.38
C GLU A 237 5.94 -11.80 19.41
N PHE A 238 5.32 -11.21 18.39
CA PHE A 238 3.88 -11.20 18.19
C PHE A 238 3.51 -11.15 16.69
N GLY A 239 2.24 -11.38 16.40
CA GLY A 239 1.69 -11.51 15.06
C GLY A 239 1.37 -12.96 14.70
N ASP A 240 0.59 -13.17 13.65
CA ASP A 240 0.18 -14.51 13.24
C ASP A 240 1.35 -15.24 12.58
N SER A 241 1.87 -16.28 13.23
CA SER A 241 2.91 -17.15 12.68
C SER A 241 2.53 -17.75 11.33
N VAL A 242 1.23 -17.90 11.03
CA VAL A 242 0.74 -18.35 9.74
C VAL A 242 1.12 -17.36 8.63
N ALA A 243 1.08 -16.04 8.88
CA ALA A 243 1.48 -15.02 7.91
C ALA A 243 2.94 -15.16 7.44
N MET A 244 3.79 -15.80 8.23
CA MET A 244 5.21 -16.04 7.95
C MET A 244 5.45 -17.33 7.16
N ASN A 245 4.51 -18.27 7.19
CA ASN A 245 4.64 -19.54 6.50
C ASN A 245 4.22 -19.38 5.04
N PRO A 246 5.11 -19.59 4.06
CA PRO A 246 4.71 -19.54 2.67
C PRO A 246 3.60 -20.57 2.42
N ILE A 247 2.54 -20.17 1.71
CA ILE A 247 1.55 -21.13 1.22
C ILE A 247 2.26 -21.95 0.16
N VAL A 248 2.65 -23.17 0.49
CA VAL A 248 2.99 -24.18 -0.51
C VAL A 248 1.66 -24.54 -1.18
N PRO A 249 1.45 -24.25 -2.47
CA PRO A 249 0.26 -24.74 -3.15
C PRO A 249 0.30 -26.26 -3.09
N ASP A 250 -0.69 -26.86 -2.45
CA ASP A 250 -0.85 -28.32 -2.38
C ASP A 250 -1.07 -28.85 -3.81
N ILE A 251 0.01 -29.26 -4.46
CA ILE A 251 0.04 -29.76 -5.84
C ILE A 251 -0.85 -31.01 -5.98
N GLU A 252 -1.20 -31.72 -4.90
CA GLU A 252 -2.10 -32.89 -4.97
C GLU A 252 -3.55 -32.52 -5.25
N LYS A 253 -3.99 -31.31 -4.89
CA LYS A 253 -5.37 -30.87 -5.11
C LYS A 253 -5.41 -29.85 -6.24
N LYS A 254 -5.54 -30.32 -7.49
CA LYS A 254 -5.79 -29.53 -8.73
C LYS A 254 -6.95 -28.52 -8.61
N LYS A 255 -6.81 -27.46 -7.84
CA LYS A 255 -7.68 -26.29 -7.79
C LYS A 255 -6.82 -25.06 -8.05
N LEU A 256 -6.42 -24.91 -9.31
CA LEU A 256 -5.85 -23.66 -9.79
C LEU A 256 -6.99 -22.64 -9.89
N GLY A 257 -7.19 -21.85 -8.84
CA GLY A 257 -7.89 -20.59 -8.96
C GLY A 257 -7.10 -19.71 -9.92
N LYS A 258 -7.64 -19.50 -11.12
CA LYS A 258 -7.05 -18.66 -12.17
C LYS A 258 -6.60 -17.33 -11.54
N ALA A 259 -5.32 -17.01 -11.61
CA ALA A 259 -4.85 -15.66 -11.31
C ALA A 259 -5.44 -14.75 -12.39
N THR A 260 -6.45 -13.97 -12.04
CA THR A 260 -6.96 -12.92 -12.93
C THR A 260 -5.98 -11.76 -12.85
N THR A 261 -4.94 -11.81 -13.68
CA THR A 261 -4.16 -10.62 -13.99
C THR A 261 -5.07 -9.64 -14.71
N TYR A 262 -5.52 -8.57 -14.03
CA TYR A 262 -6.05 -7.41 -14.71
C TYR A 262 -4.88 -6.67 -15.35
N SER A 263 -4.59 -7.01 -16.60
CA SER A 263 -3.78 -6.16 -17.47
C SER A 263 -4.63 -4.95 -17.84
N LEU A 264 -4.16 -3.74 -17.53
CA LEU A 264 -4.77 -2.52 -18.07
C LEU A 264 -4.82 -2.61 -19.60
N PRO A 265 -5.91 -2.19 -20.26
CA PRO A 265 -5.94 -2.15 -21.71
C PRO A 265 -4.93 -1.12 -22.21
N ALA A 266 -3.91 -1.59 -22.92
CA ALA A 266 -3.05 -0.74 -23.72
C ALA A 266 -3.91 -0.08 -24.82
N SER A 267 -4.24 1.20 -24.65
CA SER A 267 -4.79 1.99 -25.74
C SER A 267 -3.69 2.27 -26.77
N PRO A 268 -3.82 1.89 -28.04
CA PRO A 268 -3.00 2.46 -29.09
C PRO A 268 -3.63 3.80 -29.50
N VAL A 269 -3.09 4.91 -29.01
CA VAL A 269 -3.34 6.21 -29.64
C VAL A 269 -2.61 6.20 -30.99
N SER A 270 -3.34 5.81 -32.03
CA SER A 270 -2.93 5.99 -33.42
C SER A 270 -2.98 7.48 -33.75
N ILE A 271 -1.87 8.19 -33.56
CA ILE A 271 -1.69 9.54 -34.11
C ILE A 271 -1.63 9.41 -35.63
N ARG A 272 -2.75 9.73 -36.30
CA ARG A 272 -2.79 9.91 -37.75
C ARG A 272 -2.26 11.32 -38.04
N PRO A 273 -1.21 11.51 -38.86
CA PRO A 273 -0.82 12.84 -39.28
C PRO A 273 -1.89 13.43 -40.21
N SER A 274 -2.42 14.60 -39.86
CA SER A 274 -3.32 15.38 -40.71
C SER A 274 -2.62 15.78 -42.01
N PRO A 275 -3.23 15.62 -43.19
CA PRO A 275 -2.65 16.11 -44.43
C PRO A 275 -2.77 17.64 -44.51
N CYS A 276 -1.64 18.30 -44.72
CA CYS A 276 -1.59 19.69 -45.17
C CYS A 276 -2.41 19.85 -46.46
N SER A 277 -3.39 20.74 -46.43
CA SER A 277 -4.06 21.24 -47.63
C SER A 277 -3.61 22.67 -47.86
N CYS A 278 -2.66 22.84 -48.79
CA CYS A 278 -2.43 24.12 -49.45
C CYS A 278 -3.64 24.39 -50.34
N ARG A 279 -4.36 25.50 -50.09
CA ARG A 279 -5.29 26.05 -51.09
C ARG A 279 -4.96 27.51 -51.37
N ALA A 280 -4.66 27.73 -52.64
CA ALA A 280 -4.26 29.00 -53.23
C ALA A 280 -5.36 30.07 -53.10
N SER A 281 -4.94 31.29 -52.76
CA SER A 281 -5.76 32.50 -52.88
C SER A 281 -5.77 32.94 -54.34
N HIS A 282 -6.90 32.77 -55.01
CA HIS A 282 -7.19 33.42 -56.29
C HIS A 282 -7.97 34.71 -56.04
N ARG A 283 -7.39 35.80 -56.56
CA ARG A 283 -7.88 37.18 -56.59
C ARG A 283 -8.74 37.40 -57.85
N THR A 284 -9.95 37.96 -57.70
CA THR A 284 -10.76 38.70 -58.72
C THR A 284 -11.90 39.43 -57.97
N THR A 285 -11.84 40.74 -57.69
CA THR A 285 -12.28 41.95 -58.46
C THR A 285 -13.79 42.20 -58.61
N SER A 286 -14.25 43.28 -57.93
CA SER A 286 -15.31 44.30 -58.26
C SER A 286 -16.81 43.90 -58.28
N PRO A 287 -17.78 44.86 -58.29
CA PRO A 287 -17.71 46.34 -58.22
C PRO A 287 -18.69 47.04 -57.23
N GLN A 288 -18.60 48.39 -57.25
CA GLN A 288 -19.36 49.46 -56.57
C GLN A 288 -18.83 49.93 -55.21
#